data_AF-A0A7X0UAH2-F1
#
_entry.id   AF-A0A7X0UAH2-F1
#
_cell.length_a   1.000
_cell.length_b   1.000
_cell.length_c   1.000
_cell.angle_alpha   90.00
_cell.angle_beta   90.00
_cell.angle_gamma   90.00
#
_symmetry.space_group_name_H-M   'P 1'
#
loop_
_entity.id
_entity.type
_entity.pdbx_description
1 polymer ?
#
loop_
_entity_poly.entity_id
_entity_poly.type
_entity_poly.pdbx_seq_one_letter_code
_entity_poly.pdbx_strand_id
1 'polypeptide(L)'
;MFRTALASMAFALCLPVLAEELRVPLPGRDDLVIDLPAPWRAQVRRPHAELPPSVAISGPDAKALQMLITPIWPVGSAPKAPTADELRALVQAGAARARPKAVESELPLQELGAPGKTGYYFSATDRAPEPDGYKHLTQGVLGMNELRVTFTVLVNGAPQEPTAQALELLRSLRRAPATKAP
;
A
#
# COMPACT_ATOMS: atom_id res chain seq x y z
N MET A 1 45.25 -23.84 37.56
CA MET A 1 44.81 -22.55 36.97
C MET A 1 44.16 -22.83 35.62
N PHE A 2 42.83 -22.95 35.54
CA PHE A 2 42.10 -22.84 34.28
C PHE A 2 40.71 -22.27 34.59
N ARG A 3 40.49 -21.01 34.22
CA ARG A 3 39.21 -20.31 34.32
C ARG A 3 38.49 -20.50 32.98
N THR A 4 37.43 -21.30 32.98
CA THR A 4 36.49 -21.34 31.85
C THR A 4 35.52 -20.17 31.97
N ALA A 5 35.68 -19.19 31.07
CA ALA A 5 34.71 -18.12 30.89
C ALA A 5 33.57 -18.63 29.99
N LEU A 6 32.37 -18.72 30.54
CA LEU A 6 31.15 -19.05 29.80
C LEU A 6 30.68 -17.76 29.08
N ALA A 7 30.94 -17.68 27.77
CA ALA A 7 30.38 -16.61 26.94
C ALA A 7 28.89 -16.87 26.74
N SER A 8 28.05 -16.05 27.38
CA SER A 8 26.60 -16.08 27.17
C SER A 8 26.27 -15.37 25.86
N MET A 9 25.98 -16.16 24.81
CA MET A 9 25.49 -15.65 23.54
C MET A 9 24.01 -15.32 23.68
N ALA A 10 23.67 -14.04 23.82
CA ALA A 10 22.29 -13.57 23.88
C ALA A 10 21.64 -13.75 22.49
N PHE A 11 20.78 -14.75 22.35
CA PHE A 11 19.94 -14.94 21.18
C PHE A 11 18.80 -13.90 21.25
N ALA A 12 18.93 -12.80 20.51
CA ALA A 12 17.84 -11.86 20.33
C ALA A 12 16.73 -12.53 19.51
N LEU A 13 15.71 -13.05 20.18
CA LEU A 13 14.47 -13.50 19.57
C LEU A 13 13.77 -12.28 18.96
N CYS A 14 14.00 -12.02 17.67
CA CYS A 14 13.10 -11.22 16.86
C CYS A 14 11.77 -11.99 16.78
N LEU A 15 10.84 -11.69 17.68
CA LEU A 15 9.46 -12.14 17.51
C LEU A 15 8.97 -11.54 16.18
N PRO A 16 8.56 -12.36 15.19
CA PRO A 16 7.96 -11.80 13.99
C PRO A 16 6.74 -11.02 14.45
N VAL A 17 6.67 -9.74 14.08
CA VAL A 17 5.40 -9.02 14.07
C VAL A 17 4.40 -9.94 13.35
N LEU A 18 3.39 -10.43 14.07
CA LEU A 18 2.38 -11.29 13.49
C LEU A 18 1.64 -10.46 12.44
N ALA A 19 1.93 -10.71 11.16
CA ALA A 19 1.13 -10.19 10.07
C ALA A 19 -0.04 -11.15 9.84
N GLU A 20 -1.26 -10.62 9.82
CA GLU A 20 -2.43 -11.39 9.45
C GLU A 20 -2.54 -11.44 7.92
N GLU A 21 -2.69 -12.63 7.35
CA GLU A 21 -2.89 -12.79 5.91
C GLU A 21 -4.34 -12.43 5.55
N LEU A 22 -4.56 -11.26 4.95
CA LEU A 22 -5.84 -10.87 4.38
C LEU A 22 -5.92 -11.26 2.90
N ARG A 23 -6.92 -12.08 2.56
CA ARG A 23 -7.22 -12.45 1.18
C ARG A 23 -8.40 -11.66 0.62
N VAL A 24 -8.21 -11.06 -0.55
CA VAL A 24 -9.17 -10.19 -1.20
C VAL A 24 -9.52 -10.78 -2.56
N PRO A 25 -10.75 -11.29 -2.75
CA PRO A 25 -11.11 -11.98 -3.98
C PRO A 25 -11.18 -11.02 -5.16
N LEU A 26 -10.46 -11.32 -6.24
CA LEU A 26 -10.54 -10.57 -7.50
C LEU A 26 -11.43 -11.37 -8.48
N PRO A 27 -12.65 -10.90 -8.82
CA PRO A 27 -13.61 -11.68 -9.59
C PRO A 27 -13.04 -12.22 -10.90
N GLY A 28 -13.31 -13.50 -11.16
CA GLY A 28 -12.87 -14.22 -12.36
C GLY A 28 -11.38 -14.59 -12.40
N ARG A 29 -10.60 -14.32 -11.33
CA ARG A 29 -9.15 -14.54 -11.26
C ARG A 29 -8.72 -14.95 -9.84
N ASP A 30 -7.44 -14.79 -9.51
CA ASP A 30 -6.84 -15.13 -8.20
C ASP A 30 -7.20 -14.13 -7.10
N ASP A 31 -6.82 -14.43 -5.86
CA ASP A 31 -6.93 -13.51 -4.73
C ASP A 31 -5.73 -12.53 -4.70
N LEU A 32 -5.99 -11.28 -4.32
CA LEU A 32 -4.94 -10.38 -3.83
C LEU A 32 -4.70 -10.69 -2.36
N VAL A 33 -3.45 -10.97 -2.01
CA VAL A 33 -3.04 -11.25 -0.64
C VAL A 33 -2.26 -10.07 -0.08
N ILE A 34 -2.65 -9.67 1.13
CA ILE A 34 -2.11 -8.55 1.89
C ILE A 34 -1.63 -9.11 3.22
N ASP A 35 -0.33 -8.97 3.52
CA ASP A 35 0.20 -9.25 4.85
C ASP A 35 -0.05 -8.02 5.72
N LEU A 36 -1.13 -8.04 6.50
CA LEU A 36 -1.57 -6.92 7.32
C LEU A 36 -0.77 -6.88 8.63
N PRO A 37 0.06 -5.86 8.88
CA PRO A 37 0.84 -5.80 10.11
C PRO A 37 -0.07 -5.65 11.32
N ALA A 38 0.08 -6.46 12.38
CA ALA A 38 -0.58 -6.14 13.65
C ALA A 38 0.01 -4.83 14.22
N PRO A 39 -0.81 -3.91 14.77
CA PRO A 39 -2.24 -4.04 15.09
C PRO A 39 -3.18 -3.34 14.08
N TRP A 40 -2.86 -3.35 12.78
CA TRP A 40 -3.67 -2.68 11.76
C TRP A 40 -4.98 -3.43 11.52
N ARG A 41 -5.99 -2.70 11.05
CA ARG A 41 -7.32 -3.24 10.74
C ARG A 41 -7.65 -2.98 9.30
N ALA A 42 -8.33 -3.93 8.66
CA ALA A 42 -8.78 -3.82 7.28
C ALA A 42 -10.30 -3.97 7.16
N GLN A 43 -10.89 -3.26 6.20
CA GLN A 43 -12.27 -3.39 5.79
C GLN A 43 -12.33 -3.50 4.28
N VAL A 44 -12.82 -4.64 3.78
CA VAL A 44 -13.05 -4.87 2.36
C VAL A 44 -14.41 -4.25 1.99
N ARG A 45 -14.42 -3.38 0.98
CA ARG A 45 -15.60 -2.66 0.49
C ARG A 45 -15.86 -3.05 -0.95
N ARG A 46 -17.02 -3.67 -1.20
CA ARG A 46 -17.43 -4.14 -2.53
C ARG A 46 -18.81 -3.62 -2.90
N PRO A 47 -18.90 -2.47 -3.59
CA PRO A 47 -20.19 -1.96 -4.05
C PRO A 47 -20.82 -2.82 -5.16
N HIS A 48 -19.99 -3.45 -6.01
CA HIS A 48 -20.44 -4.30 -7.12
C HIS A 48 -19.70 -5.64 -7.11
N ALA A 49 -20.43 -6.76 -7.20
CA ALA A 49 -19.87 -8.11 -7.10
C ALA A 49 -18.86 -8.44 -8.21
N GLU A 50 -19.08 -7.91 -9.41
CA GLU A 50 -18.27 -8.16 -10.61
C GLU A 50 -16.94 -7.40 -10.62
N LEU A 51 -16.75 -6.43 -9.72
CA LEU A 51 -15.54 -5.60 -9.68
C LEU A 51 -14.62 -6.04 -8.52
N PRO A 52 -13.29 -5.90 -8.68
CA PRO A 52 -12.38 -6.01 -7.56
C PRO A 52 -12.79 -5.04 -6.44
N PRO A 53 -12.79 -5.48 -5.17
CA PRO A 53 -13.18 -4.63 -4.05
C PRO A 53 -12.04 -3.70 -3.65
N SER A 54 -12.38 -2.53 -3.10
CA SER A 54 -11.39 -1.69 -2.42
C SER A 54 -11.16 -2.19 -0.99
N VAL A 55 -9.97 -1.98 -0.46
CA VAL A 55 -9.59 -2.33 0.91
C VAL A 55 -9.21 -1.06 1.65
N ALA A 56 -9.97 -0.70 2.67
CA ALA A 56 -9.62 0.38 3.59
C ALA A 56 -8.82 -0.24 4.75
N ILE A 57 -7.62 0.25 4.99
CA ILE A 57 -6.72 -0.19 6.05
C ILE A 57 -6.48 0.99 6.99
N SER A 58 -6.42 0.73 8.29
CA SER A 58 -6.12 1.74 9.31
C SER A 58 -5.10 1.20 10.29
N GLY A 59 -4.24 2.08 10.80
CA GLY A 59 -3.41 1.77 11.95
C GLY A 59 -4.23 1.56 13.23
N PRO A 60 -3.58 1.32 14.38
CA PRO A 60 -4.29 1.21 15.66
C PRO A 60 -5.18 2.42 15.96
N ASP A 61 -4.70 3.63 15.61
CA ASP A 61 -5.47 4.86 15.54
C ASP A 61 -5.78 5.24 14.09
N ALA A 62 -7.07 5.16 13.73
CA ALA A 62 -7.57 5.48 12.41
C ALA A 62 -7.62 6.98 12.12
N LYS A 63 -7.28 7.88 13.05
CA LYS A 63 -7.02 9.30 12.76
C LYS A 63 -5.55 9.58 12.45
N ALA A 64 -4.65 8.68 12.86
CA ALA A 64 -3.21 8.81 12.63
C ALA A 64 -2.80 8.22 11.28
N LEU A 65 -3.38 7.09 10.87
CA LEU A 65 -3.06 6.40 9.64
C LEU A 65 -4.30 5.76 9.01
N GLN A 66 -4.55 6.10 7.74
CA GLN A 66 -5.45 5.36 6.86
C GLN A 66 -4.78 5.09 5.53
N MET A 67 -5.12 3.96 4.92
CA MET A 67 -4.71 3.59 3.58
C MET A 67 -5.91 3.04 2.82
N LEU A 68 -6.07 3.44 1.57
CA LEU A 68 -7.03 2.84 0.65
C LEU A 68 -6.26 2.14 -0.46
N ILE A 69 -6.55 0.86 -0.67
CA ILE A 69 -6.03 0.06 -1.79
C ILE A 69 -7.20 -0.25 -2.71
N THR A 70 -7.09 0.05 -4.00
CA THR A 70 -8.11 -0.30 -4.99
C THR A 70 -7.47 -1.06 -6.16
N PRO A 71 -7.65 -2.38 -6.22
CA PRO A 71 -7.31 -3.17 -7.39
C PRO A 71 -8.25 -2.82 -8.54
N ILE A 72 -7.72 -2.72 -9.75
CA ILE A 72 -8.44 -2.36 -10.96
C ILE A 72 -8.00 -3.28 -12.10
N TRP A 73 -8.98 -3.88 -12.76
CA TRP A 73 -8.78 -4.47 -14.08
C TRP A 73 -8.80 -3.37 -15.13
N PRO A 74 -7.73 -3.18 -15.91
CA PRO A 74 -7.76 -2.24 -17.03
C PRO A 74 -8.90 -2.60 -18.00
N VAL A 75 -9.75 -1.63 -18.34
CA VAL A 75 -10.85 -1.83 -19.29
C VAL A 75 -10.34 -1.77 -20.73
N GLY A 76 -10.94 -2.57 -21.63
CA GLY A 76 -10.80 -2.37 -23.08
C GLY A 76 -9.51 -2.85 -23.74
N SER A 77 -8.74 -3.73 -23.11
CA SER A 77 -7.57 -4.38 -23.74
C SER A 77 -7.46 -5.83 -23.32
N ALA A 78 -6.83 -6.68 -24.14
CA ALA A 78 -6.38 -7.99 -23.70
C ALA A 78 -5.56 -7.85 -22.40
N PRO A 79 -5.65 -8.81 -21.46
CA PRO A 79 -4.96 -8.70 -20.17
C PRO A 79 -3.45 -8.55 -20.41
N LYS A 80 -2.95 -7.33 -20.27
CA LYS A 80 -1.56 -6.96 -20.45
C LYS A 80 -1.11 -6.21 -19.20
N ALA A 81 0.13 -6.45 -18.81
CA ALA A 81 0.74 -5.68 -17.75
C ALA A 81 0.84 -4.19 -18.13
N PRO A 82 0.49 -3.27 -17.21
CA PRO A 82 0.64 -1.85 -17.47
C PRO A 82 2.12 -1.50 -17.67
N THR A 83 2.41 -0.65 -18.64
CA THR A 83 3.79 -0.22 -18.90
C THR A 83 4.26 0.76 -17.82
N ALA A 84 5.58 0.88 -17.62
CA ALA A 84 6.13 1.83 -16.67
C ALA A 84 5.69 3.28 -16.99
N ASP A 85 5.64 3.64 -18.28
CA ASP A 85 5.21 4.97 -18.73
C ASP A 85 3.73 5.23 -18.44
N GLU A 86 2.86 4.23 -18.64
CA GLU A 86 1.44 4.32 -18.28
C GLU A 86 1.26 4.54 -16.77
N LEU A 87 1.99 3.79 -15.95
CA LEU A 87 1.94 3.93 -14.50
C LEU A 87 2.44 5.31 -14.05
N ARG A 88 3.57 5.77 -14.60
CA ARG A 88 4.12 7.09 -14.33
C ARG A 88 3.15 8.20 -14.73
N ALA A 89 2.52 8.10 -15.90
CA ALA A 89 1.55 9.08 -16.38
C ALA A 89 0.32 9.21 -15.46
N LEU A 90 -0.18 8.09 -14.92
CA LEU A 90 -1.29 8.10 -13.96
C LEU A 90 -0.93 8.81 -12.67
N VAL A 91 0.26 8.53 -12.13
CA VAL A 91 0.74 9.14 -10.90
C VAL A 91 1.04 10.62 -11.11
N GLN A 92 1.60 10.98 -12.26
CA GLN A 92 1.83 12.38 -12.65
C GLN A 92 0.52 13.16 -12.72
N ALA A 93 -0.53 12.56 -13.30
CA ALA A 93 -1.86 13.17 -13.34
C ALA A 93 -2.48 13.32 -11.95
N GLY A 94 -2.18 12.44 -11.00
CA GLY A 94 -2.55 12.58 -9.59
C GLY A 94 -1.81 13.74 -8.91
N ALA A 95 -0.49 13.78 -9.07
CA ALA A 95 0.37 14.85 -8.53
C ALA A 95 -0.07 16.23 -9.05
N ALA A 96 -0.36 16.36 -10.35
CA ALA A 96 -0.84 17.60 -10.94
C ALA A 96 -2.16 18.09 -10.32
N ARG A 97 -3.07 17.18 -9.93
CA ARG A 97 -4.33 17.52 -9.24
C ARG A 97 -4.13 17.88 -7.78
N ALA A 98 -3.16 17.26 -7.11
CA ALA A 98 -2.86 17.53 -5.69
C ALA A 98 -2.08 18.85 -5.49
N ARG A 99 -1.20 19.21 -6.44
CA ARG A 99 -0.28 20.36 -6.35
C ARG A 99 -0.92 21.68 -5.90
N PRO A 100 -2.11 22.11 -6.39
CA PRO A 100 -2.70 23.37 -5.95
C PRO A 100 -3.07 23.42 -4.46
N LYS A 101 -3.25 22.25 -3.83
CA LYS A 101 -3.59 22.10 -2.41
C LYS A 101 -2.38 21.71 -1.54
N ALA A 102 -1.23 21.45 -2.14
CA ALA A 102 -0.02 21.05 -1.43
C ALA A 102 0.73 22.25 -0.84
N VAL A 103 1.51 22.06 0.21
CA VAL A 103 2.49 23.05 0.70
C VAL A 103 3.67 23.13 -0.26
N GLU A 104 4.07 21.99 -0.82
CA GLU A 104 5.17 21.84 -1.74
C GLU A 104 4.88 22.50 -3.09
N SER A 105 5.88 23.19 -3.66
CA SER A 105 5.77 23.80 -4.99
C SER A 105 5.82 22.77 -6.12
N GLU A 106 6.43 21.62 -5.88
CA GLU A 106 6.57 20.50 -6.79
C GLU A 106 6.31 19.18 -6.05
N LEU A 107 5.76 18.20 -6.76
CA LEU A 107 5.44 16.88 -6.23
C LEU A 107 6.17 15.83 -7.08
N PRO A 108 7.47 15.60 -6.83
CA PRO A 108 8.26 14.68 -7.63
C PRO A 108 7.73 13.25 -7.46
N LEU A 109 7.78 12.50 -8.55
CA LEU A 109 7.42 11.08 -8.54
C LEU A 109 8.60 10.26 -8.02
N GLN A 110 8.28 9.31 -7.14
CA GLN A 110 9.21 8.35 -6.57
C GLN A 110 8.84 6.94 -7.03
N GLU A 111 9.84 6.08 -7.21
CA GLU A 111 9.62 4.71 -7.65
C GLU A 111 9.18 3.81 -6.48
N LEU A 112 8.24 2.91 -6.76
CA LEU A 112 7.80 1.84 -5.87
C LEU A 112 8.01 0.50 -6.59
N GLY A 113 9.26 0.05 -6.62
CA GLY A 113 9.64 -1.25 -7.18
C GLY A 113 9.61 -2.36 -6.15
N ALA A 114 9.27 -3.57 -6.60
CA ALA A 114 9.47 -4.85 -5.91
C ALA A 114 9.60 -5.96 -6.97
N PRO A 115 10.16 -7.15 -6.66
CA PRO A 115 10.19 -8.25 -7.62
C PRO A 115 8.81 -8.55 -8.23
N GLY A 116 8.72 -8.52 -9.57
CA GLY A 116 7.47 -8.72 -10.31
C GLY A 116 6.49 -7.53 -10.29
N LYS A 117 6.90 -6.37 -9.76
CA LYS A 117 6.06 -5.18 -9.63
C LYS A 117 6.79 -3.91 -10.03
N THR A 118 6.06 -3.01 -10.67
CA THR A 118 6.54 -1.67 -11.01
C THR A 118 5.51 -0.67 -10.51
N GLY A 119 5.94 0.42 -9.90
CA GLY A 119 5.02 1.42 -9.40
C GLY A 119 5.67 2.78 -9.22
N TYR A 120 4.84 3.79 -9.06
CA TYR A 120 5.27 5.15 -8.76
C TYR A 120 4.31 5.77 -7.75
N TYR A 121 4.78 6.76 -7.01
CA TYR A 121 3.97 7.56 -6.11
C TYR A 121 4.49 8.98 -5.98
N PHE A 122 3.69 9.86 -5.40
CA PHE A 122 4.15 11.16 -4.90
C PHE A 122 3.64 11.33 -3.46
N SER A 123 4.28 12.22 -2.72
CA SER A 123 3.81 12.63 -1.39
C SER A 123 3.56 14.14 -1.38
N ALA A 124 2.55 14.57 -0.63
CA ALA A 124 2.15 15.96 -0.51
C ALA A 124 1.70 16.27 0.92
N THR A 125 1.91 17.49 1.35
CA THR A 125 1.39 18.03 2.61
C THR A 125 0.23 18.97 2.31
N ASP A 126 -0.95 18.73 2.87
CA ASP A 126 -2.10 19.62 2.69
C ASP A 126 -1.79 20.99 3.32
N ARG A 127 -1.93 22.08 2.55
CA ARG A 127 -1.71 23.44 3.05
C ARG A 127 -2.80 23.92 4.00
N ALA A 128 -4.01 23.38 3.89
CA ALA A 128 -5.18 23.77 4.66
C ALA A 128 -6.08 22.55 4.91
N PRO A 129 -5.61 21.56 5.70
CA PRO A 129 -6.41 20.38 5.99
C PRO A 129 -7.70 20.77 6.71
N GLU A 130 -8.77 20.03 6.42
CA GLU A 130 -10.02 20.14 7.18
C GLU A 130 -9.79 19.80 8.67
N PRO A 131 -10.63 20.28 9.60
CA PRO A 131 -10.43 20.07 11.05
C PRO A 131 -10.24 18.60 11.50
N ASP A 132 -10.83 17.64 10.79
CA ASP A 132 -10.64 16.19 10.98
C ASP A 132 -9.98 15.51 9.77
N GLY A 133 -9.43 16.32 8.85
CA GLY A 133 -8.73 15.86 7.67
C GLY A 133 -7.33 15.33 7.98
N TYR A 134 -6.68 14.82 6.95
CA TYR A 134 -5.30 14.37 7.02
C TYR A 134 -4.34 15.44 6.53
N LYS A 135 -3.25 15.63 7.27
CA LYS A 135 -2.20 16.58 6.91
C LYS A 135 -1.31 16.08 5.78
N HIS A 136 -1.03 14.78 5.73
CA HIS A 136 -0.10 14.19 4.78
C HIS A 136 -0.81 13.17 3.90
N LEU A 137 -0.46 13.18 2.62
CA LEU A 137 -0.94 12.26 1.61
C LEU A 137 0.25 11.67 0.85
N THR A 138 0.22 10.36 0.64
CA THR A 138 1.07 9.65 -0.32
C THR A 138 0.18 8.86 -1.25
N GLN A 139 0.22 9.15 -2.55
CA GLN A 139 -0.68 8.53 -3.52
C GLN A 139 0.11 7.97 -4.69
N GLY A 140 -0.29 6.79 -5.16
CA GLY A 140 0.44 6.12 -6.23
C GLY A 140 -0.33 4.99 -6.90
N VAL A 141 0.39 4.34 -7.79
CA VAL A 141 -0.09 3.18 -8.56
C VAL A 141 1.01 2.13 -8.61
N LEU A 142 0.64 0.89 -8.36
CA LEU A 142 1.48 -0.30 -8.48
C LEU A 142 0.88 -1.23 -9.55
N GLY A 143 1.69 -1.62 -10.52
CA GLY A 143 1.38 -2.67 -11.49
C GLY A 143 1.92 -4.01 -10.99
N MET A 144 1.09 -5.06 -11.08
CA MET A 144 1.45 -6.44 -10.75
C MET A 144 0.75 -7.37 -11.74
N ASN A 145 1.51 -7.97 -12.65
CA ASN A 145 0.98 -8.65 -13.83
C ASN A 145 -0.01 -7.71 -14.58
N GLU A 146 -1.18 -8.18 -14.98
CA GLU A 146 -2.23 -7.37 -15.60
C GLU A 146 -3.04 -6.50 -14.63
N LEU A 147 -2.81 -6.64 -13.31
CA LEU A 147 -3.53 -5.90 -12.29
C LEU A 147 -2.88 -4.54 -12.06
N ARG A 148 -3.71 -3.50 -12.01
CA ARG A 148 -3.35 -2.19 -11.46
C ARG A 148 -3.86 -2.10 -10.03
N VAL A 149 -3.03 -1.59 -9.12
CA VAL A 149 -3.42 -1.29 -7.75
C VAL A 149 -3.18 0.19 -7.53
N THR A 150 -4.24 0.97 -7.40
CA THR A 150 -4.13 2.35 -6.96
C THR A 150 -4.15 2.38 -5.43
N PHE A 151 -3.40 3.32 -4.85
CA PHE A 151 -3.39 3.48 -3.41
C PHE A 151 -3.30 4.94 -2.99
N THR A 152 -3.84 5.21 -1.81
CA THR A 152 -3.69 6.47 -1.08
C THR A 152 -3.36 6.14 0.36
N VAL A 153 -2.28 6.70 0.89
CA VAL A 153 -1.90 6.67 2.30
C VAL A 153 -2.13 8.07 2.87
N LEU A 154 -2.81 8.15 3.99
CA LEU A 154 -3.20 9.37 4.67
C LEU A 154 -2.65 9.32 6.09
N VAL A 155 -1.89 10.34 6.48
CA VAL A 155 -1.17 10.36 7.76
C VAL A 155 -1.34 11.70 8.47
N ASN A 156 -1.53 11.65 9.78
CA ASN A 156 -1.40 12.78 10.71
C ASN A 156 -0.18 12.57 11.62
N GLY A 157 0.41 13.66 12.11
CA GLY A 157 1.66 13.61 12.89
C GLY A 157 2.89 13.46 11.99
N ALA A 158 3.92 12.76 12.46
CA ALA A 158 5.16 12.54 11.70
C ALA A 158 4.93 11.48 10.60
N PRO A 159 5.01 11.82 9.31
CA PRO A 159 4.57 10.91 8.24
C PRO A 159 5.57 9.81 7.90
N GLN A 160 6.84 9.95 8.25
CA GLN A 160 7.94 9.13 7.70
C GLN A 160 7.76 7.64 7.97
N GLU A 161 7.59 7.25 9.23
CA GLU A 161 7.49 5.84 9.62
C GLU A 161 6.16 5.19 9.17
N PRO A 162 4.97 5.78 9.40
CA PRO A 162 3.72 5.19 8.93
C PRO A 162 3.66 5.04 7.41
N THR A 163 4.21 6.02 6.67
CA THR A 163 4.28 5.97 5.21
C THR A 163 5.23 4.86 4.74
N ALA A 164 6.40 4.74 5.36
CA ALA A 164 7.35 3.67 5.04
C ALA A 164 6.72 2.28 5.26
N GLN A 165 6.03 2.07 6.39
CA GLN A 165 5.32 0.83 6.68
C GLN A 165 4.22 0.52 5.64
N ALA A 166 3.45 1.53 5.23
CA ALA A 166 2.43 1.38 4.20
C ALA A 166 3.03 1.03 2.83
N LEU A 167 4.15 1.65 2.45
CA LEU A 167 4.86 1.33 1.22
C LEU A 167 5.46 -0.08 1.24
N GLU A 168 5.97 -0.56 2.38
CA GLU A 168 6.43 -1.94 2.53
C GLU A 168 5.28 -2.95 2.39
N LEU A 169 4.11 -2.67 2.97
CA LEU A 169 2.90 -3.48 2.73
C LEU A 169 2.55 -3.54 1.24
N LEU A 170 2.63 -2.41 0.53
CA LEU A 170 2.38 -2.37 -0.92
C LEU A 170 3.42 -3.20 -1.71
N ARG A 171 4.69 -3.21 -1.28
CA ARG A 171 5.74 -4.06 -1.88
C ARG A 171 5.46 -5.55 -1.65
N SER A 172 4.93 -5.91 -0.48
CA SER A 172 4.66 -7.32 -0.10
C SER A 172 3.41 -7.92 -0.71
N LEU A 173 2.53 -7.11 -1.33
CA LEU A 173 1.35 -7.59 -2.04
C LEU A 173 1.68 -8.77 -2.95
N ARG A 174 0.81 -9.78 -3.02
CA ARG A 174 1.00 -10.91 -3.92
C ARG A 174 -0.33 -11.43 -4.44
N ARG A 175 -0.27 -12.24 -5.49
CA ARG A 175 -1.40 -13.02 -5.98
C ARG A 175 -1.29 -14.44 -5.43
N ALA A 176 -2.40 -15.01 -5.00
CA ALA A 176 -2.48 -16.43 -4.63
C ALA A 176 -3.73 -17.03 -5.25
N PRO A 177 -3.69 -18.30 -5.70
CA PRO A 177 -4.84 -18.96 -6.31
C PRO A 177 -6.11 -18.72 -5.50
N ALA A 178 -7.22 -18.44 -6.20
CA ALA A 178 -8.48 -18.15 -5.56
C ALA A 178 -8.82 -19.22 -4.53
N THR A 179 -9.14 -18.78 -3.31
CA THR A 179 -9.68 -19.69 -2.30
C THR A 179 -11.02 -20.18 -2.84
N LYS A 180 -11.21 -21.51 -2.99
CA LYS A 180 -12.48 -22.06 -3.47
C LYS A 180 -13.61 -21.42 -2.65
N ALA A 181 -14.54 -20.77 -3.32
CA ALA A 181 -15.76 -20.32 -2.67
C ALA A 181 -16.43 -21.56 -2.04
N PRO A 182 -16.88 -21.48 -0.77
CA PRO A 182 -17.65 -22.56 -0.16
C PRO A 182 -18.92 -22.84 -0.96
#